data_AF-A0A7K4BA03-F1
#
_entry.id   AF-A0A7K4BA03-F1
#
_cell.length_a   1.000
_cell.length_b   1.000
_cell.length_c   1.000
_cell.angle_alpha   90.00
_cell.angle_beta   90.00
_cell.angle_gamma   90.00
#
_symmetry.space_group_name_H-M   'P 1'
#
loop_
_entity.id
_entity.type
_entity.pdbx_description
1 polymer ?
#
loop_
_entity_poly.entity_id
_entity_poly.type
_entity_poly.pdbx_seq_one_letter_code
_entity_poly.pdbx_strand_id
1 'polypeptide(L)'
;NAEAKTVGQISITAPTSAGFSTDVSTILGTAALNTAMGGTPSHDSSEDGFSVQIKCNHTNGEKYTVTVKRDSITVSSYEADAIVTAIETWADAYAGGILA
;
A
#
# COMPACT_ATOMS: atom_id res chain seq x y z
N ASN A 1 -3.98 -12.34 15.69
CA ASN A 1 -4.30 -11.18 16.55
C ASN A 1 -5.77 -11.16 16.97
N ALA A 2 -6.41 -12.32 17.24
CA ALA A 2 -7.87 -12.43 17.15
C ALA A 2 -8.67 -12.10 18.44
N GLU A 3 -8.04 -11.72 19.54
CA GLU A 3 -8.74 -11.60 20.84
C GLU A 3 -8.31 -10.40 21.71
N ALA A 4 -7.47 -9.50 21.22
CA ALA A 4 -7.04 -8.33 21.99
C ALA A 4 -7.99 -7.14 21.78
N LYS A 5 -8.54 -6.60 22.88
CA LYS A 5 -9.31 -5.35 22.86
C LYS A 5 -8.39 -4.19 22.51
N THR A 6 -8.68 -3.43 21.46
CA THR A 6 -8.00 -2.15 21.18
C THR A 6 -8.26 -1.18 22.33
N VAL A 7 -7.19 -0.78 23.03
CA VAL A 7 -7.26 0.15 24.17
C VAL A 7 -6.78 1.57 23.84
N GLY A 8 -6.21 1.78 22.64
CA GLY A 8 -5.74 3.09 22.18
C GLY A 8 -5.18 3.05 20.75
N GLN A 9 -4.92 4.23 20.19
CA GLN A 9 -4.34 4.42 18.85
C GLN A 9 -3.33 5.58 18.89
N ILE A 10 -2.25 5.45 18.14
CA ILE A 10 -1.28 6.52 17.88
C ILE A 10 -1.16 6.65 16.36
N SER A 11 -1.28 7.86 15.83
CA SER A 11 -1.09 8.15 14.41
C SER A 11 0.28 8.76 14.19
N ILE A 12 1.02 8.23 13.22
CA ILE A 12 2.38 8.67 12.90
C ILE A 12 2.47 8.83 11.38
N THR A 13 3.11 9.91 10.96
CA THR A 13 3.31 10.23 9.54
C THR A 13 4.79 10.45 9.30
N ALA A 14 5.35 9.66 8.41
CA ALA A 14 6.72 9.84 7.95
C ALA A 14 6.74 10.54 6.58
N PRO A 15 7.74 11.40 6.31
CA PRO A 15 7.87 12.06 5.01
C PRO A 15 8.33 11.11 3.89
N THR A 16 8.84 9.92 4.25
CA THR A 16 9.37 8.93 3.30
C THR A 16 9.02 7.51 3.75
N SER A 17 9.02 6.56 2.81
CA SER A 17 8.84 5.13 3.11
C SER A 17 9.94 4.56 4.03
N ALA A 18 11.17 5.06 3.88
CA ALA A 18 12.28 4.71 4.78
C ALA A 18 12.05 5.25 6.20
N GLY A 19 11.52 6.47 6.33
CA GLY A 19 11.10 7.04 7.61
C GLY A 19 9.99 6.21 8.26
N PHE A 20 8.97 5.82 7.48
CA PHE A 20 7.89 4.97 7.98
C PHE A 20 8.41 3.63 8.54
N SER A 21 9.33 2.98 7.81
CA SER A 21 9.95 1.74 8.25
C SER A 21 10.77 1.93 9.55
N THR A 22 11.44 3.08 9.68
CA THR A 22 12.18 3.45 10.89
C THR A 22 11.24 3.69 12.07
N ASP A 23 10.12 4.37 11.85
CA ASP A 23 9.11 4.65 12.87
C ASP A 23 8.50 3.34 13.39
N VAL A 24 8.11 2.43 12.49
CA VAL A 24 7.59 1.10 12.87
C VAL A 24 8.59 0.36 13.77
N SER A 25 9.85 0.27 13.36
CA SER A 25 10.88 -0.40 14.17
C SER A 25 11.10 0.29 15.52
N THR A 26 11.03 1.62 15.55
CA THR A 26 11.23 2.41 16.78
C THR A 26 10.10 2.19 17.77
N ILE A 27 8.85 2.18 17.31
CA ILE A 27 7.66 1.96 18.16
C ILE A 27 7.72 0.57 18.79
N LEU A 28 8.00 -0.47 17.99
CA LEU A 28 8.09 -1.83 18.49
C LEU A 28 9.24 -2.01 19.50
N GLY A 29 10.34 -1.29 19.31
CA GLY A 29 11.53 -1.36 20.16
C GLY A 29 11.46 -0.49 21.43
N THR A 30 10.49 0.42 21.56
CA THR A 30 10.47 1.39 22.66
C THR A 30 9.95 0.77 23.96
N ALA A 31 10.87 0.46 24.87
CA ALA A 31 10.56 -0.18 26.16
C ALA A 31 9.54 0.59 27.02
N ALA A 32 9.57 1.93 26.99
CA ALA A 32 8.63 2.77 27.72
C ALA A 32 7.18 2.58 27.23
N LEU A 33 6.97 2.50 25.90
CA LEU A 33 5.66 2.23 25.31
C LEU A 33 5.21 0.81 25.65
N ASN A 34 6.11 -0.17 25.56
CA ASN A 34 5.82 -1.56 25.88
C ASN A 34 5.35 -1.73 27.33
N THR A 35 6.02 -1.04 28.25
CA THR A 35 5.67 -1.04 29.69
C THR A 35 4.33 -0.34 29.94
N ALA A 36 4.10 0.81 29.32
CA ALA A 36 2.87 1.58 29.50
C ALA A 36 1.64 0.87 28.91
N MET A 37 1.79 0.19 27.77
CA MET A 37 0.70 -0.50 27.08
C MET A 37 0.44 -1.91 27.63
N GLY A 38 1.40 -2.53 28.31
CA GLY A 38 1.22 -3.80 29.03
C GLY A 38 1.00 -5.04 28.14
N GLY A 39 1.51 -5.02 26.90
CA GLY A 39 1.36 -6.11 25.93
C GLY A 39 2.61 -6.38 25.09
N THR A 40 2.55 -7.38 24.20
CA THR A 40 3.62 -7.67 23.25
C THR A 40 3.46 -6.80 22.00
N PRO A 41 4.45 -5.97 21.65
CA PRO A 41 4.41 -5.19 20.42
C PRO A 41 4.39 -6.11 19.21
N SER A 42 3.50 -5.83 18.26
CA SER A 42 3.40 -6.56 17.02
C SER A 42 3.05 -5.58 15.91
N HIS A 43 3.73 -5.70 14.77
CA HIS A 43 3.36 -5.01 13.56
C HIS A 43 2.72 -6.00 12.60
N ASP A 44 1.47 -5.73 12.24
CA ASP A 44 0.71 -6.54 11.29
C ASP A 44 0.96 -6.03 9.87
N SER A 45 2.04 -6.53 9.26
CA SER A 45 2.40 -6.18 7.88
C SER A 45 1.36 -6.63 6.84
N SER A 46 0.40 -7.49 7.19
CA SER A 46 -0.68 -7.90 6.29
C SER A 46 -1.71 -6.79 6.04
N GLU A 47 -1.71 -5.75 6.89
CA GLU A 47 -2.58 -4.58 6.79
C GLU A 47 -1.86 -3.34 6.20
N ASP A 48 -0.56 -3.39 5.91
CA ASP A 48 0.18 -2.21 5.45
C ASP A 48 -0.22 -1.75 4.03
N GLY A 49 -1.06 -0.73 3.90
CA GLY A 49 -1.40 -0.17 2.59
C GLY A 49 -0.20 0.45 1.86
N PHE A 50 -0.17 0.34 0.54
CA PHE A 50 0.59 1.25 -0.32
C PHE A 50 -0.29 1.75 -1.47
N SER A 51 0.06 2.91 -2.02
CA SER A 51 -0.61 3.48 -3.18
C SER A 51 0.42 4.23 -4.03
N VAL A 52 0.61 3.78 -5.27
CA VAL A 52 1.50 4.41 -6.24
C VAL A 52 0.67 4.85 -7.43
N GLN A 53 0.82 6.10 -7.84
CA GLN A 53 0.17 6.64 -9.03
C GLN A 53 1.22 6.90 -10.11
N ILE A 54 1.02 6.31 -11.28
CA ILE A 54 1.93 6.37 -12.42
C ILE A 54 1.21 7.08 -13.57
N LYS A 55 1.87 8.10 -14.14
CA LYS A 55 1.40 8.75 -15.37
C LYS A 55 2.04 8.05 -16.56
N CYS A 56 1.21 7.50 -17.43
CA CYS A 56 1.63 6.71 -18.58
C CYS A 56 1.32 7.44 -19.89
N ASN A 57 2.09 7.13 -20.93
CA ASN A 57 1.84 7.60 -22.30
C ASN A 57 1.74 6.38 -23.22
N HIS A 58 0.68 6.30 -24.00
CA HIS A 58 0.53 5.27 -25.02
C HIS A 58 1.11 5.75 -26.37
N THR A 59 1.46 4.81 -27.25
CA THR A 59 2.08 5.10 -28.56
C THR A 59 1.14 5.84 -29.51
N ASN A 60 -0.18 5.79 -29.27
CA ASN A 60 -1.17 6.59 -29.98
C ASN A 60 -1.22 8.07 -29.52
N GLY A 61 -0.43 8.45 -28.50
CA GLY A 61 -0.40 9.81 -27.93
C GLY A 61 -1.32 10.02 -26.72
N GLU A 62 -2.09 9.01 -26.32
CA GLU A 62 -3.00 9.05 -25.18
C GLU A 62 -2.24 9.04 -23.85
N LYS A 63 -2.81 9.73 -22.85
CA LYS A 63 -2.24 9.83 -21.50
C LYS A 63 -3.23 9.28 -20.51
N TYR A 64 -2.81 8.23 -19.81
CA TYR A 64 -3.63 7.55 -18.82
C TYR A 64 -2.87 7.45 -17.51
N THR A 65 -3.61 7.20 -16.43
CA THR A 65 -3.05 7.05 -15.09
C THR A 65 -3.29 5.63 -14.62
N VAL A 66 -2.25 4.99 -14.09
CA VAL A 66 -2.35 3.69 -13.43
C VAL A 66 -2.12 3.90 -11.95
N THR A 67 -3.08 3.49 -11.12
CA THR A 67 -2.93 3.48 -9.67
C THR A 67 -2.78 2.05 -9.20
N VAL A 68 -1.68 1.76 -8.51
CA VAL A 68 -1.38 0.45 -7.95
C VAL A 68 -1.47 0.54 -6.43
N LYS A 69 -2.34 -0.27 -5.85
CA LYS A 69 -2.48 -0.47 -4.41
C LYS A 69 -2.11 -1.90 -4.04
N ARG A 70 -2.16 -2.21 -2.75
CA ARG A 70 -1.93 -3.57 -2.22
C ARG A 70 -2.84 -4.61 -2.89
N ASP A 71 -4.10 -4.27 -3.08
CA ASP A 71 -5.21 -5.18 -3.39
C ASP A 71 -5.96 -4.83 -4.67
N SER A 72 -5.52 -3.79 -5.39
CA SER A 72 -6.18 -3.29 -6.58
C SER A 72 -5.21 -2.57 -7.51
N ILE A 73 -5.40 -2.79 -8.82
CA ILE A 73 -4.86 -1.92 -9.87
C ILE A 73 -6.04 -1.25 -10.54
N THR A 74 -5.96 0.05 -10.75
CA THR A 74 -6.99 0.82 -11.45
C THR A 74 -6.38 1.67 -12.55
N VAL A 75 -7.07 1.74 -13.69
CA VAL A 75 -6.67 2.57 -14.83
C VAL A 75 -7.71 3.67 -15.00
N SER A 76 -7.26 4.90 -15.19
CA SER A 76 -8.13 6.06 -15.40
C SER A 76 -7.61 6.97 -16.51
N SER A 77 -8.50 7.82 -17.03
CA SER A 77 -8.22 8.70 -18.16
C SER A 77 -7.78 7.95 -19.43
N TYR A 78 -8.27 6.73 -19.61
CA TYR A 78 -8.10 5.98 -20.84
C TYR A 78 -9.35 6.14 -21.73
N GLU A 79 -9.13 6.05 -23.03
CA GLU A 79 -10.13 6.10 -24.11
C GLU A 79 -10.07 4.81 -24.95
N ALA A 80 -8.88 4.22 -25.11
CA ALA A 80 -8.70 3.00 -25.89
C ALA A 80 -8.74 1.75 -25.00
N ASP A 81 -9.67 0.82 -25.28
CA ASP A 81 -9.79 -0.46 -24.56
C ASP A 81 -8.50 -1.29 -24.62
N ALA A 82 -7.72 -1.15 -25.69
CA ALA A 82 -6.42 -1.81 -25.84
C ALA A 82 -5.42 -1.45 -24.72
N ILE A 83 -5.55 -0.27 -24.11
CA ILE A 83 -4.73 0.14 -22.95
C ILE A 83 -5.13 -0.68 -21.73
N VAL A 84 -6.42 -0.83 -21.46
CA VAL A 84 -6.91 -1.64 -20.34
C VAL A 84 -6.40 -3.06 -20.52
N THR A 85 -6.67 -3.70 -21.67
CA THR A 85 -6.23 -5.07 -21.99
C THR A 85 -4.73 -5.28 -21.78
N ALA A 86 -3.90 -4.32 -22.18
CA ALA A 86 -2.46 -4.39 -21.98
C ALA A 86 -2.07 -4.34 -20.50
N ILE A 87 -2.74 -3.50 -19.70
CA ILE A 87 -2.55 -3.45 -18.25
C ILE A 87 -3.06 -4.72 -17.57
N GLU A 88 -4.17 -5.31 -18.01
CA GLU A 88 -4.66 -6.59 -17.47
C GLU A 88 -3.68 -7.72 -17.72
N THR A 89 -3.22 -7.84 -18.96
CA THR A 89 -2.24 -8.86 -19.34
C THR A 89 -0.94 -8.72 -18.51
N TRP A 90 -0.50 -7.49 -18.28
CA TRP A 90 0.65 -7.22 -17.42
C TRP A 90 0.36 -7.55 -15.94
N ALA A 91 -0.81 -7.17 -15.42
CA ALA A 91 -1.22 -7.43 -14.05
C ALA A 91 -1.35 -8.93 -13.75
N ASP A 92 -1.88 -9.71 -14.69
CA ASP A 92 -1.95 -11.16 -14.56
C ASP A 92 -0.55 -11.80 -14.54
N ALA A 93 0.35 -11.32 -15.39
CA ALA A 93 1.69 -11.89 -15.51
C ALA A 93 2.60 -11.55 -14.31
N TYR A 94 2.45 -10.37 -13.70
CA TYR A 94 3.42 -9.85 -12.72
C TYR A 94 2.82 -9.42 -11.38
N ALA A 95 1.54 -9.08 -11.33
CA ALA A 95 0.87 -8.57 -10.13
C ALA A 95 -0.11 -9.57 -9.49
N GLY A 96 -0.25 -10.78 -10.04
CA GLY A 96 -1.11 -11.82 -9.48
C GLY A 96 -2.60 -11.65 -9.78
N GLY A 97 -2.96 -10.91 -10.84
CA GLY A 97 -4.33 -10.85 -11.37
C GLY A 97 -5.31 -9.99 -10.57
N ILE A 98 -4.87 -8.83 -10.12
CA ILE A 98 -5.66 -7.89 -9.33
C ILE A 98 -6.06 -6.69 -10.20
N LEU A 99 -7.14 -6.88 -10.96
CA LEU A 99 -7.93 -5.77 -11.50
C LEU A 99 -9.33 -5.88 -10.92
N ALA A 100 -9.83 -4.76 -10.41
CA ALA A 100 -11.17 -4.64 -9.82
C ALA A 100 -12.13 -3.99 -10.81
#